data_AF-G4U0L9-F1
#
_entry.id   AF-G4U0L9-F1
#
_cell.length_a   1.000
_cell.length_b   1.000
_cell.length_c   1.000
_cell.angle_alpha   90.00
_cell.angle_beta   90.00
_cell.angle_gamma   90.00
#
_symmetry.space_group_name_H-M   'P 1'
#
loop_
_entity.id
_entity.type
_entity.pdbx_description
1 polymer ?
#
loop_
_entity_poly.entity_id
_entity_poly.type
_entity_poly.pdbx_seq_one_letter_code
_entity_poly.pdbx_strand_id
1 'polypeptide(L)'
;MSVVIPTLQVRLTQRSATKGAPTVLFITSSAIRAADVARSFRSSLRGPKSGEVAKLFAKHFKLSDHAKYLENTFICAGVGTAGRIGKLLSETGSLSIKALTHIIVDTHLDVKQRSIFDIPETREALIKDVLANNELRKAIESRKVSIVLF
;
A
#
# COMPACT_ATOMS: atom_id res chain seq x y z
N MET A 1 4.75 3.56 30.65
CA MET A 1 5.93 3.28 29.81
C MET A 1 5.60 3.71 28.39
N SER A 2 6.21 4.78 27.88
CA SER A 2 6.07 5.17 26.47
C SER A 2 6.75 4.11 25.62
N VAL A 3 5.95 3.26 24.97
CA VAL A 3 6.45 2.31 23.98
C VAL A 3 7.12 3.13 22.89
N VAL A 4 8.44 3.03 22.76
CA VAL A 4 9.16 3.64 21.65
C VAL A 4 8.79 2.86 20.40
N ILE A 5 7.79 3.36 19.68
CA ILE A 5 7.35 2.78 18.41
C ILE A 5 8.50 3.03 17.41
N PRO A 6 9.06 2.00 16.76
CA PRO A 6 10.13 2.20 15.79
C PRO A 6 9.63 3.11 14.66
N THR A 7 10.48 4.04 14.21
CA THR A 7 10.13 4.94 13.11
C THR A 7 9.77 4.15 11.86
N LEU A 8 8.99 4.76 10.96
CA LEU A 8 8.57 4.12 9.70
C LEU A 8 9.76 3.56 8.92
N GLN A 9 10.86 4.32 8.89
CA GLN A 9 12.10 3.91 8.24
C GLN A 9 12.65 2.60 8.82
N VAL A 10 12.72 2.47 10.16
CA VAL A 10 13.18 1.24 10.81
C VAL A 10 12.26 0.07 10.46
N ARG A 11 10.94 0.27 10.49
CA ARG A 11 9.96 -0.78 10.18
C ARG A 11 10.06 -1.27 8.73
N LEU A 12 10.34 -0.37 7.77
CA LEU A 12 10.55 -0.73 6.38
C LEU A 12 11.79 -1.61 6.15
N THR A 13 12.78 -1.54 7.05
CA THR A 13 13.96 -2.43 7.01
C THR A 13 13.70 -3.82 7.60
N GLN A 14 12.57 -4.01 8.27
CA GLN A 14 12.19 -5.26 8.92
C GLN A 14 11.24 -6.07 8.03
N ARG A 15 11.31 -7.39 8.15
CA ARG A 15 10.40 -8.30 7.46
C ARG A 15 9.24 -8.65 8.38
N SER A 16 8.02 -8.55 7.85
CA SER A 16 6.82 -9.04 8.52
C SER A 16 6.88 -10.56 8.71
N ALA A 17 6.34 -11.07 9.83
CA ALA A 17 6.15 -12.50 10.04
C ALA A 17 5.06 -13.11 9.14
N THR A 18 4.22 -12.27 8.52
CA THR A 18 3.10 -12.68 7.66
C THR A 18 3.40 -12.31 6.21
N LYS A 19 3.16 -13.26 5.28
CA LYS A 19 3.23 -13.00 3.84
C LYS A 19 2.09 -12.07 3.40
N GLY A 20 2.31 -11.29 2.34
CA GLY A 20 1.32 -10.34 1.85
C GLY A 20 0.95 -9.23 2.84
N ALA A 21 1.73 -9.03 3.92
CA ALA A 21 1.45 -8.06 4.97
C ALA A 21 2.49 -6.93 4.98
N PRO A 22 2.27 -5.82 4.25
CA PRO A 22 3.20 -4.71 4.19
C PRO A 22 3.12 -3.83 5.44
N THR A 23 4.20 -3.13 5.75
CA THR A 23 4.22 -2.05 6.75
C THR A 23 3.57 -0.77 6.21
N VAL A 24 3.72 -0.52 4.91
CA VAL A 24 3.27 0.68 4.21
C VAL A 24 2.50 0.32 2.95
N LEU A 25 1.35 0.95 2.76
CA LEU A 25 0.69 1.04 1.46
C LEU A 25 0.88 2.44 0.90
N PHE A 26 1.42 2.55 -0.31
CA PHE A 26 1.57 3.82 -1.03
C PHE A 26 0.63 3.80 -2.24
N ILE A 27 -0.42 4.62 -2.18
CA ILE A 27 -1.52 4.62 -3.13
C ILE A 27 -1.35 5.81 -4.06
N THR A 28 -1.33 5.54 -5.35
CA THR A 28 -1.06 6.52 -6.41
C THR A 28 -2.20 6.61 -7.40
N SER A 29 -2.26 7.71 -8.15
CA SER A 29 -3.27 7.95 -9.19
C SER A 29 -3.05 7.11 -10.46
N SER A 30 -1.84 6.59 -10.70
CA SER A 30 -1.54 5.84 -11.93
C SER A 30 -0.48 4.75 -11.75
N ALA A 31 -0.53 3.74 -12.62
CA ALA A 31 0.45 2.64 -12.61
C ALA A 31 1.89 3.10 -12.91
N ILE A 32 2.06 4.15 -13.71
CA ILE A 32 3.38 4.72 -14.03
C ILE A 32 3.97 5.33 -12.75
N ARG A 33 3.19 6.19 -12.08
CA ARG A 33 3.58 6.79 -10.80
C ARG A 33 3.88 5.73 -9.74
N ALA A 34 3.05 4.68 -9.64
CA ALA A 34 3.31 3.54 -8.76
C ALA A 34 4.65 2.85 -9.07
N ALA A 35 4.99 2.66 -10.35
CA ALA A 35 6.25 2.03 -10.74
C ALA A 35 7.47 2.87 -10.34
N ASP A 36 7.38 4.20 -10.47
CA ASP A 36 8.44 5.12 -10.09
C ASP A 36 8.64 5.18 -8.58
N VAL A 37 7.55 5.33 -7.81
CA VAL A 37 7.62 5.29 -6.35
C VAL A 37 8.18 3.95 -5.87
N ALA A 38 7.75 2.83 -6.46
CA ALA A 38 8.27 1.52 -6.10
C ALA A 38 9.77 1.37 -6.42
N ARG A 39 10.31 2.09 -7.41
CA ARG A 39 11.75 2.12 -7.69
C ARG A 39 12.50 2.85 -6.57
N SER A 40 12.00 4.01 -6.15
CA SER A 40 12.57 4.78 -5.03
C SER A 40 12.55 4.02 -3.70
N PHE A 41 11.46 3.30 -3.40
CA PHE A 41 11.39 2.44 -2.22
C PHE A 41 12.47 1.36 -2.23
N ARG A 42 12.73 0.73 -3.39
CA ARG A 42 13.75 -0.32 -3.51
C ARG A 42 15.17 0.22 -3.35
N SER A 43 15.47 1.41 -3.87
CA SER A 43 16.82 1.98 -3.80
C SER A 43 17.14 2.59 -2.44
N SER A 44 16.15 3.16 -1.75
CA SER A 44 16.42 4.08 -0.63
C SER A 44 15.82 3.63 0.71
N LEU A 45 14.81 2.77 0.70
CA LEU A 45 14.03 2.43 1.91
C LEU A 45 14.02 0.94 2.25
N ARG A 46 14.57 0.10 1.36
CA ARG A 46 14.65 -1.35 1.55
C ARG A 46 15.89 -1.71 2.37
N GLY A 47 15.70 -2.33 3.53
CA GLY A 47 16.78 -2.95 4.30
C GLY A 47 17.18 -4.32 3.75
N PRO A 48 18.41 -4.80 4.00
CA PRO A 48 18.89 -6.10 3.49
C PRO A 48 18.07 -7.30 4.00
N LYS A 49 17.42 -7.17 5.16
CA LYS A 49 16.55 -8.19 5.76
C LYS A 49 15.05 -7.93 5.55
N SER A 50 14.70 -6.87 4.80
CA SER A 50 13.30 -6.50 4.58
C SER A 50 12.62 -7.37 3.53
N GLY A 51 11.29 -7.35 3.52
CA GLY A 51 10.51 -7.95 2.45
C GLY A 51 10.70 -7.29 1.09
N GLU A 52 10.01 -7.82 0.09
CA GLU A 52 9.91 -7.23 -1.24
C GLU A 52 9.07 -5.95 -1.22
N VAL A 53 9.34 -5.07 -2.20
CA VAL A 53 8.44 -3.95 -2.51
C VAL A 53 7.48 -4.42 -3.59
N ALA A 54 6.22 -4.62 -3.24
CA ALA A 54 5.19 -5.12 -4.15
C ALA A 54 4.62 -4.00 -5.03
N LYS A 55 4.43 -4.27 -6.33
CA LYS A 55 3.78 -3.37 -7.28
C LYS A 55 2.30 -3.78 -7.43
N LEU A 56 1.39 -3.02 -6.83
CA LEU A 56 -0.02 -3.35 -6.69
C LEU A 56 -0.90 -2.66 -7.74
N PHE A 57 -0.68 -2.91 -9.04
CA PHE A 57 -1.49 -2.36 -10.14
C PHE A 57 -1.75 -3.38 -11.26
N ALA A 58 -2.69 -3.10 -12.16
CA ALA A 58 -3.27 -4.11 -13.07
C ALA A 58 -2.49 -4.39 -14.38
N LYS A 59 -1.46 -3.61 -14.70
CA LYS A 59 -0.76 -3.69 -15.98
C LYS A 59 -0.10 -5.06 -16.16
N HIS A 60 -0.62 -5.86 -17.09
CA HIS A 60 -0.18 -7.22 -17.44
C HIS A 60 -0.11 -8.21 -16.26
N PHE A 61 -0.88 -8.00 -15.19
CA PHE A 61 -0.87 -8.88 -14.02
C PHE A 61 -2.29 -9.14 -13.52
N LYS A 62 -2.78 -10.37 -13.75
CA LYS A 62 -4.15 -10.78 -13.40
C LYS A 62 -4.36 -10.72 -11.89
N LEU A 63 -5.60 -10.54 -11.45
CA LEU A 63 -5.91 -10.44 -10.02
C LEU A 63 -5.55 -11.73 -9.26
N SER A 64 -5.87 -12.89 -9.82
CA SER A 64 -5.56 -14.20 -9.25
C SER A 64 -4.05 -14.44 -9.08
N ASP A 65 -3.26 -14.05 -10.08
CA ASP A 65 -1.80 -14.22 -10.04
C ASP A 65 -1.17 -13.27 -9.02
N HIS A 66 -1.78 -12.09 -8.85
CA HIS A 66 -1.41 -11.12 -7.83
C HIS A 66 -1.71 -11.63 -6.42
N ALA A 67 -2.86 -12.27 -6.22
CA ALA A 67 -3.19 -12.89 -4.94
C ALA A 67 -2.19 -13.99 -4.57
N LYS A 68 -1.91 -14.90 -5.51
CA LYS A 68 -0.90 -15.95 -5.33
C LYS A 68 0.49 -15.38 -5.02
N TYR A 69 0.87 -14.28 -5.66
CA TYR A 69 2.13 -13.61 -5.37
C TYR A 69 2.18 -13.12 -3.91
N LEU A 70 1.12 -12.47 -3.43
CA LEU A 70 1.07 -11.95 -2.05
C LEU A 70 1.06 -13.08 -1.01
N GLU A 71 0.32 -14.15 -1.26
CA GLU A 71 0.26 -15.34 -0.39
C GLU A 71 1.63 -16.02 -0.25
N ASN A 72 2.52 -15.87 -1.23
CA ASN A 72 3.82 -16.52 -1.26
C ASN A 72 4.99 -15.60 -0.91
N THR A 73 4.78 -14.29 -0.86
CA THR A 73 5.85 -13.31 -0.75
C THR A 73 5.76 -12.51 0.54
N PHE A 74 6.89 -12.34 1.22
CA PHE A 74 7.01 -11.39 2.31
C PHE A 74 7.29 -10.01 1.74
N ILE A 75 6.41 -9.04 2.02
CA ILE A 75 6.51 -7.69 1.48
C ILE A 75 6.71 -6.67 2.60
N CYS A 76 7.57 -5.68 2.40
CA CYS A 76 7.75 -4.57 3.36
C CYS A 76 6.87 -3.37 3.02
N ALA A 77 6.64 -3.13 1.72
CA ALA A 77 5.79 -2.07 1.21
C ALA A 77 4.98 -2.56 0.00
N GLY A 78 3.74 -2.07 -0.11
CA GLY A 78 2.91 -2.24 -1.30
C GLY A 78 2.66 -0.89 -1.96
N VAL A 79 3.05 -0.74 -3.23
CA VAL A 79 2.91 0.51 -3.98
C VAL A 79 2.01 0.27 -5.18
N GLY A 80 0.89 0.99 -5.32
CA GLY A 80 -0.09 0.66 -6.35
C GLY A 80 -1.19 1.67 -6.58
N THR A 81 -2.21 1.22 -7.31
CA THR A 81 -3.42 2.02 -7.58
C THR A 81 -4.56 1.59 -6.67
N ALA A 82 -5.43 2.52 -6.30
CA ALA A 82 -6.53 2.28 -5.37
C ALA A 82 -7.42 1.10 -5.81
N GLY A 83 -7.83 1.07 -7.08
CA GLY A 83 -8.70 0.01 -7.59
C GLY A 83 -8.08 -1.39 -7.53
N ARG A 84 -6.75 -1.55 -7.65
CA ARG A 84 -6.14 -2.89 -7.48
C ARG A 84 -5.97 -3.23 -6.01
N ILE A 85 -5.57 -2.27 -5.17
CA ILE A 85 -5.41 -2.47 -3.73
C ILE A 85 -6.75 -2.87 -3.11
N GLY A 86 -7.83 -2.17 -3.43
CA GLY A 86 -9.17 -2.48 -2.93
C GLY A 86 -9.62 -3.90 -3.25
N LYS A 87 -9.38 -4.38 -4.48
CA LYS A 87 -9.66 -5.78 -4.86
C LYS A 87 -8.81 -6.80 -4.11
N LEU A 88 -7.53 -6.48 -3.89
CA LEU A 88 -6.64 -7.38 -3.14
C LEU A 88 -7.03 -7.46 -1.66
N LEU A 89 -7.51 -6.36 -1.07
CA LEU A 89 -8.05 -6.32 0.29
C LEU A 89 -9.39 -7.07 0.40
N SER A 90 -10.33 -6.79 -0.49
CA SER A 90 -11.74 -7.16 -0.31
C SER A 90 -12.16 -8.39 -1.12
N GLU A 91 -11.77 -8.48 -2.40
CA GLU A 91 -12.20 -9.62 -3.26
C GLU A 91 -11.36 -10.87 -2.99
N THR A 92 -10.04 -10.72 -2.84
CA THR A 92 -9.14 -11.88 -2.66
C THR A 92 -8.72 -12.13 -1.22
N GLY A 93 -8.72 -11.10 -0.37
CA GLY A 93 -8.17 -11.17 1.00
C GLY A 93 -6.66 -11.45 1.08
N SER A 94 -5.95 -11.46 -0.06
CA SER A 94 -4.52 -11.80 -0.13
C SER A 94 -3.59 -10.70 0.37
N LEU A 95 -4.07 -9.45 0.38
CA LEU A 95 -3.35 -8.32 0.97
C LEU A 95 -3.74 -8.17 2.44
N SER A 96 -2.84 -8.56 3.33
CA SER A 96 -3.08 -8.51 4.77
C SER A 96 -2.73 -7.15 5.36
N ILE A 97 -3.56 -6.64 6.26
CA ILE A 97 -3.27 -5.39 6.99
C ILE A 97 -2.58 -5.62 8.34
N LYS A 98 -2.22 -6.87 8.69
CA LYS A 98 -1.70 -7.23 10.02
C LYS A 98 -0.44 -6.49 10.43
N ALA A 99 0.42 -6.16 9.47
CA ALA A 99 1.66 -5.42 9.70
C ALA A 99 1.55 -3.93 9.32
N LEU A 100 0.41 -3.52 8.76
CA LEU A 100 0.20 -2.20 8.19
C LEU A 100 0.17 -1.16 9.30
N THR A 101 0.87 -0.04 9.07
CA THR A 101 0.82 1.12 9.97
C THR A 101 0.67 2.44 9.27
N HIS A 102 0.97 2.50 7.97
CA HIS A 102 0.86 3.74 7.20
C HIS A 102 0.19 3.46 5.87
N ILE A 103 -0.80 4.29 5.56
CA ILE A 103 -1.33 4.47 4.21
C ILE A 103 -0.84 5.85 3.77
N ILE A 104 -0.04 5.88 2.72
CA ILE A 104 0.42 7.10 2.09
C ILE A 104 -0.42 7.30 0.82
N VAL A 105 -1.14 8.40 0.76
CA VAL A 105 -1.94 8.80 -0.38
C VAL A 105 -1.15 9.86 -1.15
N ASP A 106 -0.74 9.50 -2.36
CA ASP A 106 0.03 10.34 -3.26
C ASP A 106 -0.87 11.41 -3.89
N THR A 107 -0.61 12.66 -3.53
CA THR A 107 -1.31 13.85 -4.01
C THR A 107 -0.65 14.46 -5.25
N HIS A 108 0.39 13.79 -5.79
CA HIS A 108 1.09 14.18 -7.00
C HIS A 108 0.12 14.53 -8.15
N LEU A 109 0.34 15.71 -8.74
CA LEU A 109 -0.43 16.22 -9.86
C LEU A 109 0.07 15.64 -11.18
N ASP A 110 -0.84 15.08 -11.97
CA ASP A 110 -0.53 14.63 -13.33
C ASP A 110 -0.26 15.82 -14.27
N VAL A 111 0.06 15.51 -15.54
CA VAL A 111 0.30 16.53 -16.58
C VAL A 111 -0.92 17.43 -16.85
N LYS A 112 -2.11 17.05 -16.37
CA LYS A 112 -3.36 17.82 -16.46
C LYS A 112 -3.71 18.52 -15.13
N GLN A 113 -2.76 18.61 -14.19
CA GLN A 113 -2.95 19.21 -12.87
C GLN A 113 -4.05 18.53 -12.04
N ARG A 114 -4.14 17.19 -12.14
CA ARG A 114 -5.09 16.39 -11.36
C ARG A 114 -4.36 15.46 -10.41
N SER A 115 -4.77 15.48 -9.15
CA SER A 115 -4.38 14.53 -8.11
C SER A 115 -5.26 13.28 -8.13
N ILE A 116 -4.97 12.34 -7.21
CA ILE A 116 -5.83 11.20 -6.94
C ILE A 116 -7.27 11.58 -6.54
N PHE A 117 -7.46 12.78 -5.99
CA PHE A 117 -8.77 13.27 -5.56
C PHE A 117 -9.57 13.91 -6.69
N ASP A 118 -8.93 14.36 -7.77
CA ASP A 118 -9.61 15.05 -8.88
C ASP A 118 -10.24 14.06 -9.87
N ILE A 119 -9.63 12.88 -10.02
CA ILE A 119 -10.10 11.83 -10.94
C ILE A 119 -11.21 11.02 -10.24
N PRO A 120 -12.49 11.12 -10.69
CA PRO A 120 -13.62 10.50 -9.99
C PRO A 120 -13.44 9.01 -9.73
N GLU A 121 -13.00 8.25 -10.73
CA GLU A 121 -12.82 6.80 -10.62
C GLU A 121 -11.76 6.44 -9.58
N THR A 122 -10.69 7.23 -9.50
CA THR A 122 -9.60 6.96 -8.56
C THR A 122 -9.97 7.39 -7.15
N ARG A 123 -10.64 8.55 -7.01
CA ARG A 123 -11.18 9.04 -5.74
C ARG A 123 -12.19 8.04 -5.17
N GLU A 124 -13.11 7.56 -6.00
CA GLU A 124 -14.11 6.57 -5.59
C GLU A 124 -13.45 5.27 -5.15
N ALA A 125 -12.50 4.73 -5.91
CA ALA A 125 -11.79 3.52 -5.52
C ALA A 125 -10.99 3.71 -4.22
N LEU A 126 -10.36 4.88 -4.02
CA LEU A 126 -9.63 5.18 -2.78
C LEU A 126 -10.59 5.19 -1.58
N ILE A 127 -11.72 5.88 -1.69
CA ILE A 127 -12.65 6.04 -0.58
C ILE A 127 -13.42 4.73 -0.33
N LYS A 128 -14.07 4.18 -1.35
CA LYS A 128 -15.00 3.05 -1.22
C LYS A 128 -14.28 1.71 -1.11
N ASP A 129 -13.27 1.47 -1.95
CA ASP A 129 -12.66 0.13 -2.03
C ASP A 129 -11.50 -0.04 -1.05
N VAL A 130 -10.85 1.05 -0.64
CA VAL A 130 -9.72 1.02 0.30
C VAL A 130 -10.12 1.55 1.68
N LEU A 131 -10.42 2.85 1.81
CA LEU A 131 -10.60 3.48 3.12
C LEU A 131 -11.87 3.04 3.86
N ALA A 132 -12.92 2.67 3.13
CA ALA A 132 -14.16 2.15 3.71
C ALA A 132 -14.12 0.64 3.99
N ASN A 133 -13.02 -0.06 3.70
CA ASN A 133 -12.85 -1.46 4.09
C ASN A 133 -12.97 -1.60 5.62
N ASN A 134 -13.85 -2.48 6.09
CA ASN A 134 -14.23 -2.58 7.50
C ASN A 134 -13.04 -2.81 8.45
N GLU A 135 -12.11 -3.70 8.09
CA GLU A 135 -10.95 -4.00 8.92
C GLU A 135 -9.97 -2.82 8.95
N LEU A 136 -9.73 -2.23 7.78
CA LEU A 136 -8.82 -1.10 7.65
C LEU A 136 -9.35 0.15 8.36
N ARG A 137 -10.65 0.42 8.22
CA ARG A 137 -11.35 1.51 8.91
C ARG A 137 -11.22 1.38 10.42
N LYS A 138 -11.46 0.19 10.99
CA LYS A 138 -11.24 -0.07 12.43
C LYS A 138 -9.79 0.14 12.85
N ALA A 139 -8.83 -0.25 12.01
CA ALA A 139 -7.41 -0.04 12.27
C ALA A 139 -7.01 1.45 12.25
N ILE A 140 -7.64 2.25 11.39
CA ILE A 140 -7.47 3.70 11.34
C ILE A 140 -8.11 4.37 12.56
N GLU A 141 -9.38 4.04 12.86
CA GLU A 141 -10.11 4.59 14.02
C GLU A 141 -9.41 4.28 15.35
N SER A 142 -8.81 3.09 15.48
CA SER A 142 -8.00 2.70 16.63
C SER A 142 -6.56 3.24 16.63
N ARG A 143 -6.20 4.11 15.67
CA ARG A 143 -4.87 4.71 15.49
C ARG A 143 -3.72 3.72 15.32
N LYS A 144 -4.02 2.48 14.92
CA LYS A 144 -3.01 1.47 14.54
C LYS A 144 -2.44 1.77 13.16
N VAL A 145 -3.25 2.34 12.28
CA VAL A 145 -2.87 2.77 10.93
C VAL A 145 -3.05 4.28 10.81
N SER A 146 -2.00 4.97 10.41
CA SER A 146 -2.03 6.41 10.10
C SER A 146 -2.20 6.64 8.60
N ILE A 147 -2.98 7.64 8.23
CA ILE A 147 -3.08 8.12 6.85
C ILE A 147 -2.19 9.34 6.71
N VAL A 148 -1.36 9.36 5.66
CA VAL A 148 -0.47 10.48 5.32
C VAL A 148 -0.80 10.92 3.90
N LEU A 149 -0.95 12.22 3.69
CA LEU A 149 -1.01 12.82 2.36
C LEU A 149 0.42 13.22 1.97
N PHE A 150 0.90 12.79 0.81
CA PHE A 150 2.27 13.03 0.32
C PHE A 150 2.27 13.76 -1.02
#